data_AF-A0A7S1CNL6-F1
#
_entry.id   AF-A0A7S1CNL6-F1
#
_cell.length_a   1.000
_cell.length_b   1.000
_cell.length_c   1.000
_cell.angle_alpha   90.00
_cell.angle_beta   90.00
_cell.angle_gamma   90.00
#
_symmetry.space_group_name_H-M   'P 1'
#
loop_
_entity.id
_entity.type
_entity.pdbx_description
1 polymer ?
#
loop_
_entity_poly.entity_id
_entity_poly.type
_entity_poly.pdbx_seq_one_letter_code
_entity_poly.pdbx_strand_id
1 'polypeptide(L)'
;MAGAGGSSRETFVMTLRRALDYTTAHRPDLARWAKPESGACFIVNRPNDFASELAATGTFWTSSQWRSFTRLANMWHFKRRTNEEDGSVVFEHEVFREDRPGRDVTIESKRKKVGGAARAKAKAAPMGGVGGGDEVGADGGGDASAA
;
A
#
# COMPACT_ATOMS: atom_id res chain seq x y z
N MET A 1 0.23 14.51 -23.28
CA MET A 1 -0.53 13.37 -22.75
C MET A 1 -1.18 13.82 -21.44
N ALA A 2 -2.49 14.09 -21.46
CA ALA A 2 -3.29 14.29 -20.24
C ALA A 2 -3.29 12.96 -19.47
N GLY A 3 -3.19 12.85 -18.15
CA GLY A 3 -3.45 13.77 -17.06
C GLY A 3 -4.11 12.95 -15.96
N ALA A 4 -3.37 12.05 -15.30
CA ALA A 4 -3.87 11.27 -14.16
C ALA A 4 -3.74 12.07 -12.87
N GLY A 5 -4.37 13.24 -12.84
CA GLY A 5 -4.75 13.90 -11.61
C GLY A 5 -5.89 13.11 -10.99
N GLY A 6 -5.54 12.02 -10.29
CA GLY A 6 -6.52 11.27 -9.50
C GLY A 6 -7.23 12.25 -8.59
N SER A 7 -8.54 12.42 -8.79
CA SER A 7 -9.39 13.20 -7.89
C SER A 7 -9.08 12.75 -6.48
N SER A 8 -8.77 13.71 -5.60
CA SER A 8 -8.37 13.53 -4.18
C SER A 8 -9.42 12.80 -3.31
N ARG A 9 -10.44 12.19 -3.93
CA ARG A 9 -11.62 11.56 -3.33
C ARG A 9 -11.82 10.10 -3.73
N GLU A 10 -11.03 9.57 -4.67
CA GLU A 10 -11.15 8.16 -5.06
C GLU A 10 -10.45 7.27 -4.03
N THR A 11 -11.22 6.42 -3.34
CA THR A 11 -10.67 5.49 -2.35
C THR A 11 -10.05 4.28 -3.06
N PHE A 12 -9.08 3.63 -2.42
CA PHE A 12 -8.51 2.35 -2.90
C PHE A 12 -9.60 1.35 -3.32
N VAL A 13 -10.72 1.33 -2.59
CA VAL A 13 -11.84 0.42 -2.82
C VAL A 13 -12.57 0.74 -4.13
N MET A 14 -12.79 2.02 -4.44
CA MET A 14 -13.37 2.43 -5.72
C MET A 14 -12.46 2.06 -6.90
N THR A 15 -11.16 2.30 -6.75
CA THR A 15 -10.17 1.91 -7.76
C THR A 15 -10.10 0.39 -7.91
N LEU A 16 -10.19 -0.35 -6.79
CA LEU A 16 -10.23 -1.81 -6.79
C LEU A 16 -11.46 -2.35 -7.51
N ARG A 17 -12.64 -1.76 -7.30
CA ARG A 17 -13.86 -2.11 -8.03
C ARG A 17 -13.64 -2.01 -9.54
N ARG A 18 -13.19 -0.84 -10.01
CA ARG A 18 -12.95 -0.60 -11.45
C ARG A 18 -11.89 -1.52 -12.02
N ALA A 19 -10.82 -1.77 -11.26
CA ALA A 19 -9.78 -2.73 -11.64
C ALA A 19 -10.34 -4.14 -11.81
N LEU A 20 -11.20 -4.59 -10.88
CA LEU A 20 -11.84 -5.90 -10.96
C LEU A 20 -12.84 -5.99 -12.11
N ASP A 21 -13.61 -4.94 -12.38
CA ASP A 21 -14.51 -4.90 -13.53
C ASP A 21 -13.71 -4.97 -14.84
N TYR A 22 -12.59 -4.24 -14.94
CA TYR A 22 -11.66 -4.30 -16.08
C TYR A 22 -11.06 -5.71 -16.25
N THR A 23 -10.49 -6.29 -15.19
CA THR A 23 -9.88 -7.62 -15.31
C THR A 23 -10.91 -8.69 -15.56
N THR A 24 -12.11 -8.62 -14.97
CA THR A 24 -13.17 -9.60 -15.24
C THR A 24 -13.62 -9.53 -16.70
N ALA A 25 -13.66 -8.34 -17.30
CA ALA A 25 -14.04 -8.15 -18.70
C ALA A 25 -12.92 -8.53 -19.70
N HIS A 26 -11.67 -8.20 -19.41
CA HIS A 26 -10.57 -8.32 -20.38
C HIS A 26 -9.57 -9.43 -20.09
N ARG A 27 -9.38 -9.77 -18.81
CA ARG A 27 -8.36 -10.72 -18.31
C ARG A 27 -8.91 -11.58 -17.17
N PRO A 28 -10.01 -12.34 -17.38
CA PRO A 28 -10.67 -13.11 -16.31
C PRO A 28 -9.78 -14.24 -15.77
N ASP A 29 -8.72 -14.59 -16.51
CA ASP A 29 -7.64 -15.47 -16.10
C ASP A 29 -6.83 -14.90 -14.93
N LEU A 30 -6.75 -13.58 -14.77
CA LEU A 30 -5.99 -12.93 -13.70
C LEU A 30 -6.82 -12.75 -12.43
N ALA A 31 -8.01 -12.19 -12.58
CA ALA A 31 -8.92 -11.96 -11.46
C ALA A 31 -10.38 -11.90 -11.91
N ARG A 32 -11.28 -12.30 -11.01
CA ARG A 32 -12.73 -12.31 -11.24
C ARG A 32 -13.49 -12.06 -9.95
N TRP A 33 -14.72 -11.57 -10.10
CA TRP A 33 -15.70 -11.56 -9.02
C TRP A 33 -15.98 -13.00 -8.53
N ALA A 34 -16.08 -13.16 -7.22
CA ALA A 34 -16.46 -14.43 -6.62
C ALA A 34 -17.98 -14.57 -6.65
N LYS A 35 -18.46 -15.82 -6.79
CA LYS A 35 -19.91 -16.07 -6.76
C LYS A 35 -20.49 -15.66 -5.40
N PRO A 36 -21.69 -15.06 -5.36
CA PRO A 36 -22.29 -14.55 -4.12
C PRO A 36 -22.48 -15.62 -3.04
N GLU A 37 -22.64 -16.88 -3.43
CA GLU A 37 -22.80 -18.04 -2.53
C GLU A 37 -21.51 -18.41 -1.78
N SER A 38 -20.34 -18.01 -2.29
CA SER A 38 -19.05 -18.37 -1.69
C SER A 38 -18.71 -17.54 -0.45
N GLY A 39 -19.42 -16.43 -0.21
CA GLY A 39 -19.08 -15.45 0.81
C GLY A 39 -17.80 -14.65 0.52
N ALA A 40 -17.08 -14.99 -0.54
CA ALA A 40 -15.93 -14.23 -1.04
C ALA A 40 -16.38 -13.06 -1.92
N CYS A 41 -15.50 -12.09 -2.05
CA CYS A 41 -15.71 -10.90 -2.87
C CYS A 41 -15.13 -11.12 -4.26
N PHE A 42 -13.85 -11.46 -4.33
CA PHE A 42 -13.13 -11.65 -5.58
C PHE A 42 -11.99 -12.64 -5.42
N ILE A 43 -11.57 -13.22 -6.54
CA ILE A 43 -10.52 -14.22 -6.63
C ILE A 43 -9.46 -13.71 -7.58
N VAL A 44 -8.20 -13.78 -7.17
CA VAL A 44 -7.03 -13.47 -7.99
C VAL A 44 -6.29 -14.77 -8.26
N ASN A 45 -6.33 -15.28 -9.48
CA ASN A 45 -5.71 -16.58 -9.80
C ASN A 45 -4.18 -16.44 -9.94
N ARG A 46 -3.72 -15.31 -10.51
CA ARG A 46 -2.29 -15.07 -10.78
C ARG A 46 -1.83 -13.75 -10.16
N PRO A 47 -1.40 -13.76 -8.88
CA PRO A 47 -1.25 -12.54 -8.11
C PRO A 47 -0.19 -11.55 -8.62
N ASN A 48 0.96 -12.07 -9.09
CA ASN A 48 2.02 -11.22 -9.64
C ASN A 48 1.66 -10.64 -11.01
N ASP A 49 1.02 -11.44 -11.86
CA ASP A 49 0.57 -11.01 -13.18
C ASP A 49 -0.55 -9.98 -13.07
N PHE A 50 -1.49 -10.19 -12.14
CA PHE A 50 -2.54 -9.22 -11.82
C PHE A 50 -1.97 -7.86 -11.41
N ALA A 51 -1.02 -7.84 -10.46
CA ALA A 51 -0.40 -6.57 -10.03
C ALA A 51 0.37 -5.88 -11.17
N SER A 52 1.06 -6.66 -12.00
CA SER A 52 1.80 -6.14 -13.15
C SER A 52 0.88 -5.58 -14.24
N GLU A 53 -0.20 -6.29 -14.57
CA GLU A 53 -1.22 -5.85 -15.54
C GLU A 53 -1.82 -4.51 -15.13
N LEU A 54 -2.24 -4.40 -13.87
CA LEU A 54 -2.87 -3.19 -13.37
C LEU A 54 -1.91 -2.01 -13.32
N ALA A 55 -0.63 -2.26 -13.02
CA ALA A 55 0.41 -1.24 -13.10
C ALA A 55 0.68 -0.82 -14.55
N ALA A 56 0.67 -1.76 -15.49
CA ALA A 56 0.89 -1.50 -16.90
C ALA A 56 -0.19 -0.61 -17.52
N THR A 57 -1.43 -0.68 -17.02
CA THR A 57 -2.51 0.23 -17.46
C THR A 57 -2.24 1.70 -17.12
N GLY A 58 -1.37 1.98 -16.13
CA GLY A 58 -1.14 3.32 -15.59
C GLY A 58 -2.37 3.98 -14.97
N THR A 59 -3.51 3.27 -14.89
CA THR A 59 -4.82 3.83 -14.53
C THR A 59 -5.23 3.44 -13.12
N PHE A 60 -4.94 2.20 -12.70
CA PHE A 60 -5.40 1.67 -11.42
C PHE A 60 -4.37 1.81 -10.29
N TRP A 61 -3.13 1.39 -10.53
CA TRP A 61 -2.05 1.51 -9.57
C TRP A 61 -0.72 1.77 -10.27
N THR A 62 0.26 2.27 -9.52
CA THR A 62 1.62 2.49 -10.02
C THR A 62 2.58 1.37 -9.65
N SER A 63 2.22 0.53 -8.67
CA SER A 63 3.08 -0.56 -8.20
C SER A 63 2.69 -1.87 -8.85
N SER A 64 3.64 -2.50 -9.54
CA SER A 64 3.51 -3.87 -10.07
C SER A 64 3.70 -4.95 -9.00
N GLN A 65 4.00 -4.56 -7.75
CA GLN A 65 4.29 -5.51 -6.68
C GLN A 65 3.01 -5.98 -5.99
N TRP A 66 2.77 -7.29 -6.02
CA TRP A 66 1.66 -7.94 -5.30
C TRP A 66 1.65 -7.62 -3.79
N ARG A 67 2.83 -7.48 -3.17
CA ARG A 67 2.95 -7.13 -1.74
C ARG A 67 2.38 -5.76 -1.42
N SER A 68 2.52 -4.79 -2.33
CA SER A 68 1.93 -3.47 -2.20
C SER A 68 0.41 -3.55 -2.22
N PHE A 69 -0.15 -4.30 -3.18
CA PHE A 69 -1.59 -4.54 -3.28
C PHE A 69 -2.15 -5.18 -2.00
N THR A 70 -1.55 -6.27 -1.54
CA THR A 70 -2.01 -6.97 -0.33
C THR A 70 -1.91 -6.11 0.92
N ARG A 71 -0.90 -5.23 1.02
CA ARG A 71 -0.82 -4.24 2.09
C ARG A 71 -1.98 -3.26 2.04
N LEU A 72 -2.33 -2.74 0.87
CA LEU A 72 -3.51 -1.88 0.69
C LEU A 72 -4.77 -2.64 1.10
N ALA A 73 -5.03 -3.83 0.55
CA ALA A 73 -6.18 -4.65 0.90
C ALA A 73 -6.30 -4.87 2.43
N ASN A 74 -5.19 -5.19 3.12
CA ASN A 74 -5.18 -5.35 4.57
C ASN A 74 -5.53 -4.06 5.35
N MET A 75 -5.16 -2.88 4.84
CA MET A 75 -5.54 -1.61 5.46
C MET A 75 -7.04 -1.33 5.35
N TRP A 76 -7.70 -1.90 4.35
CA TRP A 76 -9.15 -1.78 4.15
C TRP A 76 -9.89 -3.04 4.61
N HIS A 77 -9.34 -3.77 5.58
CA HIS A 77 -9.98 -4.90 6.25
C HIS A 77 -10.37 -6.10 5.36
N PHE A 78 -9.79 -6.21 4.16
CA PHE A 78 -9.97 -7.41 3.35
C PHE A 78 -9.24 -8.59 4.00
N LYS A 79 -9.96 -9.70 4.17
CA LYS A 79 -9.40 -10.98 4.60
C LYS A 79 -8.91 -11.73 3.37
N ARG A 80 -7.69 -12.24 3.45
CA ARG A 80 -7.05 -13.03 2.39
C ARG A 80 -7.08 -14.50 2.78
N ARG A 81 -7.50 -15.37 1.88
CA ARG A 81 -7.21 -16.82 1.92
C ARG A 81 -6.47 -17.21 0.65
N THR A 82 -5.36 -17.91 0.80
CA THR A 82 -4.66 -18.49 -0.35
C THR A 82 -5.15 -19.93 -0.49
N ASN A 83 -5.52 -20.31 -1.70
CA ASN A 83 -5.79 -21.69 -2.03
C ASN A 83 -4.46 -22.39 -2.35
N GLU A 84 -4.12 -23.42 -1.60
CA GLU A 84 -2.84 -24.12 -1.74
C GLU A 84 -2.77 -24.98 -3.01
N GLU A 85 -3.92 -25.39 -3.55
CA GLU A 85 -3.99 -26.25 -4.74
C GLU A 85 -3.58 -25.52 -6.03
N ASP A 86 -4.11 -24.30 -6.22
CA ASP A 86 -3.93 -23.52 -7.45
C ASP A 86 -3.08 -22.25 -7.25
N GLY A 87 -2.70 -21.93 -6.02
CA GLY A 87 -2.02 -20.68 -5.68
C GLY A 87 -2.90 -19.42 -5.82
N SER A 88 -4.19 -19.60 -6.13
CA SER A 88 -5.15 -18.51 -6.22
C SER A 88 -5.41 -17.87 -4.86
N VAL A 89 -5.71 -16.57 -4.85
CA VAL A 89 -5.95 -15.81 -3.63
C VAL A 89 -7.37 -15.29 -3.63
N VAL A 90 -8.13 -15.70 -2.63
CA VAL A 90 -9.51 -15.30 -2.39
C VAL A 90 -9.52 -14.16 -1.38
N PHE A 91 -10.27 -13.11 -1.69
CA PHE A 91 -10.48 -11.98 -0.80
C PHE A 91 -11.92 -11.92 -0.32
N GLU A 92 -12.07 -11.71 0.98
CA GLU A 92 -13.35 -11.63 1.68
C GLU A 92 -13.49 -10.29 2.38
N HIS A 93 -14.71 -9.75 2.33
CA HIS A 93 -15.09 -8.49 2.95
C HIS A 93 -16.62 -8.44 3.08
N GLU A 94 -17.12 -7.88 4.17
CA GLU A 94 -18.55 -7.95 4.51
C GLU A 94 -19.42 -7.12 3.54
N VAL A 95 -18.92 -5.95 3.14
CA VAL A 95 -19.65 -4.97 2.34
C VAL A 95 -19.17 -4.82 0.89
N PHE A 96 -18.01 -5.38 0.53
CA PHE A 96 -17.49 -5.26 -0.84
C PHE A 96 -17.99 -6.43 -1.66
N ARG A 97 -19.05 -6.25 -2.45
CA ARG A 97 -19.68 -7.30 -3.26
C ARG A 97 -20.04 -6.79 -4.65
N GLU A 98 -20.01 -7.68 -5.64
CA GLU A 98 -20.37 -7.36 -7.03
C GLU A 98 -21.79 -6.81 -7.14
N ASP A 99 -22.76 -7.52 -6.53
CA ASP A 99 -24.20 -7.23 -6.56
C ASP A 99 -24.61 -5.90 -5.89
N ARG A 100 -23.73 -5.28 -5.09
CA ARG A 100 -24.05 -4.05 -4.35
C ARG A 100 -23.05 -2.92 -4.63
N PRO A 101 -23.00 -2.39 -5.88
CA PRO A 101 -22.22 -1.19 -6.18
C PRO A 101 -22.68 0.00 -5.32
N GLY A 102 -21.73 0.68 -4.70
CA GLY A 102 -21.95 1.90 -3.90
C GLY A 102 -21.90 1.70 -2.39
N ARG A 103 -21.97 0.46 -1.87
CA ARG A 103 -21.69 0.19 -0.44
C ARG A 103 -20.20 0.15 -0.12
N ASP A 104 -19.37 0.03 -1.15
CA ASP A 104 -17.92 0.14 -1.08
C ASP A 104 -17.42 1.52 -0.61
N VAL A 105 -18.23 2.58 -0.74
CA VAL A 105 -17.90 3.94 -0.30
C VAL A 105 -17.89 4.07 1.23
N THR A 106 -18.55 3.16 1.95
CA THR A 106 -18.59 3.17 3.43
C THR A 106 -17.46 2.35 4.07
N ILE A 107 -16.61 1.69 3.28
CA ILE A 107 -15.46 0.96 3.84
C ILE A 107 -14.48 2.00 4.36
N GLU A 108 -14.20 2.00 5.66
CA GLU A 108 -13.17 2.87 6.23
C GLU A 108 -11.83 2.13 6.27
N SER A 109 -10.76 2.83 5.92
CA SER A 109 -9.41 2.32 6.17
C SER A 109 -9.15 2.26 7.67
N LYS A 110 -8.31 1.31 8.08
CA LYS A 110 -7.77 1.21 9.44
C LYS A 110 -6.98 2.49 9.74
N ARG A 111 -7.65 3.53 10.25
CA ARG A 111 -6.98 4.73 10.71
C ARG A 111 -6.02 4.30 11.81
N LYS A 112 -4.72 4.60 11.66
CA LYS A 112 -3.83 4.60 12.81
C LYS A 112 -4.48 5.55 13.83
N LYS A 113 -4.80 5.03 15.01
CA LYS A 113 -5.06 5.85 16.18
C LYS A 113 -3.77 6.62 16.40
N VAL A 114 -3.67 7.83 15.85
CA VAL A 114 -2.61 8.76 16.21
C VAL A 114 -2.93 9.12 17.64
N GLY A 115 -2.34 8.38 18.57
CA GLY A 115 -2.39 8.72 19.97
C GLY A 115 -1.74 10.08 20.11
N GLY A 116 -2.57 11.12 20.27
CA GLY A 116 -2.12 12.37 20.85
C GLY A 116 -1.66 12.07 22.27
N ALA A 117 -0.38 11.77 22.43
CA ALA A 117 0.30 11.81 23.71
C ALA A 117 1.04 13.15 23.80
N ALA A 118 0.35 14.07 24.48
CA ALA A 118 0.81 15.29 25.10
C ALA A 118 2.31 15.61 25.05
N ARG A 119 2.60 16.77 24.46
CA ARG A 119 3.61 17.71 24.94
C ARG A 119 3.37 18.01 26.43
N ALA A 120 4.19 17.46 27.34
CA ALA A 120 4.63 18.08 28.59
C ALA A 120 5.39 17.09 29.51
N LYS A 121 6.71 17.27 29.65
CA LYS A 121 7.34 17.67 30.92
C LYS A 121 8.83 17.95 30.74
N ALA A 122 9.20 19.16 31.14
CA ALA A 122 10.55 19.65 31.31
C ALA A 122 11.22 19.06 32.58
N LYS A 123 12.53 19.35 32.69
CA LYS A 123 13.48 19.16 33.81
C LYS A 123 14.06 17.75 34.00
N ALA A 124 15.33 17.58 33.60
CA ALA A 124 16.47 17.75 34.51
C ALA A 124 17.79 17.54 33.74
N ALA A 125 18.55 18.61 33.54
CA ALA A 125 19.97 18.53 33.22
C ALA A 125 20.75 18.51 34.54
N PRO A 126 21.69 17.56 34.76
CA PRO A 126 22.80 17.82 35.66
C PRO A 126 23.85 18.64 34.91
N MET A 127 24.00 19.88 35.34
CA MET A 127 25.17 20.70 35.02
C MET A 127 26.40 20.10 35.71
N GLY A 128 27.43 19.86 34.92
CA GLY A 128 28.82 19.63 35.33
C GLY A 128 29.60 19.39 34.04
N GLY A 129 30.48 20.26 33.55
CA GLY A 129 31.27 21.27 34.20
C GLY A 129 32.74 20.90 34.00
N VAL A 130 33.48 21.82 33.37
CA VAL A 130 34.95 21.98 33.40
C VAL A 130 35.83 21.25 32.36
N GLY A 131 36.67 22.08 31.70
CA GLY A 131 37.93 21.74 31.03
C GLY A 131 37.82 21.77 29.51
N GLY A 132 38.34 22.74 28.75
CA GLY A 132 39.62 23.44 28.90
C GLY A 132 40.69 22.66 28.14
N GLY A 133 41.16 23.20 27.01
CA GLY A 133 42.17 22.52 26.17
C GLY A 133 42.26 23.11 24.77
N ASP A 134 42.89 24.26 24.71
CA ASP A 134 43.54 24.85 23.53
C ASP A 134 44.43 23.80 22.85
N GLU A 135 44.36 23.62 21.52
CA GLU A 135 45.57 23.37 20.73
C GLU A 135 45.31 23.56 19.22
N VAL A 136 46.18 24.37 18.66
CA VAL A 136 46.37 24.78 17.28
C VAL A 136 47.22 23.75 16.51
N GLY A 137 47.14 23.75 15.17
CA GLY A 137 48.16 23.15 14.29
C GLY A 137 47.56 22.34 13.15
N ALA A 138 47.55 22.87 11.93
CA ALA A 138 48.59 22.68 10.89
C ALA A 138 48.27 21.44 10.04
N ASP A 139 47.87 21.59 8.77
CA ASP A 139 48.72 21.75 7.57
C ASP A 139 48.93 20.41 6.84
N GLY A 140 48.95 20.45 5.50
CA GLY A 140 49.23 19.32 4.59
C GLY A 140 47.96 18.66 4.04
N GLY A 141 47.57 18.79 2.78
CA GLY A 141 48.37 18.91 1.56
C GLY A 141 48.73 17.52 1.05
N GLY A 142 48.21 17.09 -0.10
CA GLY A 142 48.57 15.79 -0.68
C GLY A 142 47.65 15.29 -1.80
N ASP A 143 47.85 15.87 -2.98
CA ASP A 143 47.54 15.29 -4.29
C ASP A 143 48.18 13.90 -4.46
N ALA A 144 47.49 12.95 -5.12
CA ALA A 144 48.13 12.06 -6.08
C ALA A 144 47.12 11.12 -6.75
N SER A 145 47.11 11.23 -8.08
CA SER A 145 46.62 10.23 -9.02
C SER A 145 47.41 8.92 -8.95
N ALA A 146 46.74 7.79 -9.21
CA ALA A 146 47.27 6.61 -9.90
C ALA A 146 46.05 5.76 -10.30
N ALA A 147 45.70 5.76 -11.59
CA ALA A 147 46.16 4.80 -12.61
C ALA A 147 45.40 3.47 -12.53
#